data_AF-A0A924Q7L8-F1
#
_entry.id   AF-A0A924Q7L8-F1
#
_cell.length_a   1.000
_cell.length_b   1.000
_cell.length_c   1.000
_cell.angle_alpha   90.00
_cell.angle_beta   90.00
_cell.angle_gamma   90.00
#
_symmetry.space_group_name_H-M   'P 1'
#
loop_
_entity.id
_entity.type
_entity.pdbx_description
1 polymer ?
#
loop_
_entity_poly.entity_id
_entity_poly.type
_entity_poly.pdbx_seq_one_letter_code
_entity_poly.pdbx_strand_id
1 'polypeptide(L)'
;MIEQLAAPVQDPSYIAANLAASQEWLPTHELGDERGVVYPVFTVNDTAVIFRNRNEFPELSVPYHEVADGSSVRPFKPYGRVDPSEKFDAYLQAQSSGENALEVVPNTPLGLVVAAIELGGTDPALSELQDEIAQKKYSEKGLLLLDSIAAATMIGPDGNFQKYFDSDGYALVLSSLAGNHDARAALRDRLESYRDIRAQDTAVALEKNAQSFAAQAAYYEGVEALDPEHLVLVHSTSHAVETAPEGSAILYPASAKRDDEWPRPSLHFTVNAEVTSHVGGSWDHSNSLIITNLKKAIERNGVPHTACDVDTFFNVNPGDSLQLPDPTILTSRSEGELITTEGNTVTYAHKDKYTEDEMQTLNIMANQLGFKTEDSDSPALLLRKIALWQAISGQGADELVTAGAHYVQDEGFQKSFYKMAHELGGVRNFGLHANTVESSLPNAMASKQIDGSFTEFDPAFGDPVTNYRLASDAAIRTVIAAGYAPARPVQQSPDKRAARLVNSLF
;
A
#
# COMPACT_ATOMS: atom_id res chain seq x y z
N MET A 1 -20.70 -11.37 14.35
CA MET A 1 -19.73 -12.08 13.49
C MET A 1 -18.27 -11.69 13.77
N ILE A 2 -17.92 -10.41 13.73
CA ILE A 2 -16.51 -9.94 13.90
C ILE A 2 -15.94 -10.37 15.26
N GLU A 3 -16.74 -10.28 16.32
CA GLU A 3 -16.38 -10.78 17.66
C GLU A 3 -16.18 -12.31 17.70
N GLN A 4 -16.85 -13.07 16.82
CA GLN A 4 -16.71 -14.53 16.73
C GLN A 4 -15.50 -14.96 15.89
N LEU A 5 -15.09 -14.16 14.91
CA LEU A 5 -13.82 -14.33 14.19
C LEU A 5 -12.60 -14.04 15.10
N ALA A 6 -12.80 -13.33 16.21
CA ALA A 6 -11.77 -13.04 17.20
C ALA A 6 -11.68 -14.08 18.34
N ALA A 7 -12.62 -15.03 18.44
CA ALA A 7 -12.66 -16.00 19.53
C ALA A 7 -11.78 -17.25 19.23
N PRO A 8 -11.05 -17.80 20.23
CA PRO A 8 -10.20 -18.99 20.06
C PRO A 8 -11.02 -20.25 19.73
N VAL A 9 -10.45 -21.14 18.90
CA VAL A 9 -11.11 -22.38 18.44
C VAL A 9 -11.32 -23.35 19.61
N GLN A 10 -12.58 -23.76 19.83
CA GLN A 10 -12.89 -24.93 20.64
C GLN A 10 -12.98 -26.15 19.72
N ASP A 11 -11.90 -26.94 19.69
CA ASP A 11 -11.79 -28.28 19.06
C ASP A 11 -11.60 -28.35 17.52
N PRO A 12 -10.36 -28.56 17.04
CA PRO A 12 -10.02 -28.74 15.61
C PRO A 12 -10.57 -30.04 14.97
N SER A 13 -10.96 -31.04 15.77
CA SER A 13 -11.30 -32.38 15.26
C SER A 13 -12.71 -32.48 14.65
N TYR A 14 -13.54 -31.45 14.81
CA TYR A 14 -14.93 -31.43 14.34
C TYR A 14 -15.09 -30.97 12.87
N ILE A 15 -14.04 -30.44 12.24
CA ILE A 15 -14.17 -29.62 11.02
C ILE A 15 -13.82 -30.38 9.72
N ALA A 16 -12.80 -31.24 9.74
CA ALA A 16 -12.31 -31.91 8.53
C ALA A 16 -13.31 -32.91 7.90
N ALA A 17 -14.28 -33.41 8.65
CA ALA A 17 -15.25 -34.40 8.18
C ALA A 17 -16.55 -33.80 7.59
N ASN A 18 -16.85 -32.52 7.83
CA ASN A 18 -18.10 -31.88 7.38
C ASN A 18 -17.92 -30.92 6.18
N LEU A 19 -16.69 -30.57 5.79
CA LEU A 19 -16.42 -29.65 4.67
C LEU A 19 -16.77 -30.21 3.28
N ALA A 20 -17.07 -31.51 3.13
CA ALA A 20 -17.30 -32.14 1.81
C ALA A 20 -18.78 -32.17 1.37
N ALA A 21 -19.74 -31.72 2.19
CA ALA A 21 -21.15 -31.72 1.86
C ALA A 21 -21.71 -30.28 1.83
N SER A 22 -22.05 -29.80 0.63
CA SER A 22 -22.66 -28.50 0.30
C SER A 22 -21.92 -27.25 0.81
N GLN A 23 -20.80 -26.90 0.18
CA GLN A 23 -20.22 -25.57 0.32
C GLN A 23 -20.87 -24.62 -0.70
N GLU A 24 -21.82 -23.79 -0.26
CA GLU A 24 -22.51 -22.79 -1.11
C GLU A 24 -21.52 -21.79 -1.77
N TRP A 25 -20.33 -21.61 -1.19
CA TRP A 25 -19.30 -20.69 -1.68
C TRP A 25 -18.34 -21.31 -2.71
N LEU A 26 -18.59 -22.54 -3.19
CA LEU A 26 -17.85 -23.09 -4.34
C LEU A 26 -18.51 -22.66 -5.65
N PRO A 27 -17.73 -22.56 -6.75
CA PRO A 27 -18.29 -22.28 -8.06
C PRO A 27 -19.35 -23.32 -8.44
N THR A 28 -20.54 -22.85 -8.81
CA THR A 28 -21.63 -23.71 -9.32
C THR A 28 -21.46 -23.99 -10.81
N HIS A 29 -20.98 -23.00 -11.56
CA HIS A 29 -20.66 -23.06 -12.98
C HIS A 29 -19.76 -21.88 -13.36
N GLU A 30 -19.39 -21.82 -14.63
CA GLU A 30 -18.49 -20.81 -15.18
C GLU A 30 -19.16 -20.07 -16.35
N LEU A 31 -18.93 -18.75 -16.45
CA LEU A 31 -19.35 -17.92 -17.58
C LEU A 31 -18.14 -17.42 -18.35
N GLY A 32 -18.13 -17.58 -19.67
CA GLY A 32 -17.09 -17.04 -20.55
C GLY A 32 -17.43 -15.62 -21.04
N ASP A 33 -16.45 -14.72 -21.11
CA ASP A 33 -16.57 -13.47 -21.86
C ASP A 33 -16.20 -13.63 -23.34
N GLU A 34 -16.53 -12.62 -24.16
CA GLU A 34 -16.23 -12.63 -25.61
C GLU A 34 -14.72 -12.69 -25.92
N ARG A 35 -13.85 -12.51 -24.91
CA ARG A 35 -12.39 -12.56 -25.01
C ARG A 35 -11.81 -13.90 -24.53
N GLY A 36 -12.64 -14.83 -24.08
CA GLY A 36 -12.23 -16.15 -23.59
C GLY A 36 -11.83 -16.17 -22.11
N VAL A 37 -12.09 -15.11 -21.36
CA VAL A 37 -11.93 -15.08 -19.90
C VAL A 37 -13.10 -15.80 -19.24
N VAL A 38 -12.82 -16.56 -18.19
CA VAL A 38 -13.81 -17.35 -17.47
C VAL A 38 -14.07 -16.75 -16.09
N TYR A 39 -15.35 -16.61 -15.73
CA TYR A 39 -15.85 -16.08 -14.47
C TYR A 39 -16.57 -17.19 -13.70
N PRO A 40 -16.08 -17.60 -12.53
CA PRO A 40 -16.81 -18.52 -11.65
C PRO A 40 -18.09 -17.85 -11.12
N VAL A 41 -19.20 -18.56 -11.16
CA VAL A 41 -20.50 -18.14 -10.62
C VAL A 41 -20.76 -18.87 -9.31
N PHE A 42 -21.05 -18.13 -8.26
CA PHE A 42 -21.30 -18.62 -6.90
C PHE A 42 -22.77 -18.51 -6.55
N THR A 43 -23.21 -19.23 -5.52
CA THR A 43 -24.57 -19.08 -4.96
C THR A 43 -24.46 -18.66 -3.51
N VAL A 44 -25.03 -17.52 -3.16
CA VAL A 44 -25.07 -17.01 -1.78
C VAL A 44 -26.52 -16.71 -1.42
N ASN A 45 -27.06 -17.38 -0.41
CA ASN A 45 -28.47 -17.28 -0.01
C ASN A 45 -29.43 -17.35 -1.22
N ASP A 46 -29.29 -18.42 -2.01
CA ASP A 46 -30.06 -18.68 -3.25
C ASP A 46 -29.89 -17.65 -4.39
N THR A 47 -28.98 -16.69 -4.26
CA THR A 47 -28.69 -15.68 -5.28
C THR A 47 -27.41 -16.02 -6.03
N ALA A 48 -27.43 -15.95 -7.37
CA ALA A 48 -26.26 -16.18 -8.20
C ALA A 48 -25.38 -14.93 -8.24
N VAL A 49 -24.09 -15.06 -7.93
CA VAL A 49 -23.14 -13.95 -7.81
C VAL A 49 -21.90 -14.18 -8.67
N ILE A 50 -21.39 -13.12 -9.29
CA ILE A 50 -20.02 -13.03 -9.83
C ILE A 50 -19.28 -11.85 -9.24
N PHE A 51 -17.94 -11.94 -9.16
CA PHE A 51 -17.09 -10.87 -8.67
C PHE A 51 -16.45 -10.05 -9.81
N ARG A 52 -16.24 -8.76 -9.58
CA ARG A 52 -15.52 -7.85 -10.50
C ARG A 52 -14.41 -7.06 -9.81
N ASN A 53 -13.31 -6.82 -10.51
CA ASN A 53 -12.25 -5.90 -10.08
C ASN A 53 -12.60 -4.44 -10.35
N ARG A 54 -11.98 -3.50 -9.63
CA ARG A 54 -12.17 -2.05 -9.83
C ARG A 54 -11.88 -1.57 -11.25
N ASN A 55 -10.95 -2.21 -11.94
CA ASN A 55 -10.52 -1.85 -13.30
C ASN A 55 -10.99 -2.85 -14.37
N GLU A 56 -11.86 -3.78 -14.01
CA GLU A 56 -12.34 -4.82 -14.91
C GLU A 56 -13.75 -4.52 -15.42
N PHE A 57 -13.90 -4.61 -16.74
CA PHE A 57 -15.19 -4.63 -17.41
C PHE A 57 -15.41 -6.05 -17.96
N PRO A 58 -16.25 -6.89 -17.30
CA PRO A 58 -16.53 -8.22 -17.79
C PRO A 58 -17.39 -8.12 -19.06
N GLU A 59 -16.93 -8.68 -20.17
CA GLU A 59 -17.65 -8.72 -21.46
C GLU A 59 -18.45 -10.03 -21.60
N LEU A 60 -19.30 -10.36 -20.62
CA LEU A 60 -19.93 -11.68 -20.54
C LEU A 60 -20.66 -12.05 -21.84
N SER A 61 -20.49 -13.29 -22.29
CA SER A 61 -21.17 -13.85 -23.47
C SER A 61 -22.64 -14.16 -23.20
N VAL A 62 -23.39 -13.18 -22.71
CA VAL A 62 -24.81 -13.28 -22.38
C VAL A 62 -25.69 -12.61 -23.44
N PRO A 63 -26.96 -13.05 -23.60
CA PRO A 63 -27.91 -12.43 -24.52
C PRO A 63 -28.11 -10.93 -24.22
N TYR A 64 -28.48 -10.15 -25.23
CA TYR A 64 -28.85 -8.75 -25.03
C TYR A 64 -30.07 -8.64 -24.10
N HIS A 65 -30.06 -7.65 -23.20
CA HIS A 65 -31.26 -7.27 -22.45
C HIS A 65 -31.84 -5.98 -23.01
N GLU A 66 -33.13 -5.96 -23.31
CA GLU A 66 -33.85 -4.71 -23.55
C GLU A 66 -34.13 -4.03 -22.21
N VAL A 67 -33.59 -2.83 -22.01
CA VAL A 67 -33.97 -1.98 -20.88
C VAL A 67 -35.26 -1.22 -21.20
N ALA A 68 -35.86 -0.61 -20.17
CA ALA A 68 -37.20 0.01 -20.25
C ALA A 68 -37.35 1.10 -21.33
N ASP A 69 -36.25 1.69 -21.82
CA ASP A 69 -36.27 2.67 -22.92
C ASP A 69 -36.22 2.05 -24.32
N GLY A 70 -36.22 0.71 -24.42
CA GLY A 70 -36.17 -0.05 -25.67
C GLY A 70 -34.77 -0.22 -26.25
N SER A 71 -33.71 0.23 -25.56
CA SER A 71 -32.34 -0.03 -25.97
C SER A 71 -31.88 -1.43 -25.55
N SER A 72 -31.11 -2.09 -26.41
CA SER A 72 -30.47 -3.36 -26.10
C SER A 72 -29.10 -3.12 -25.46
N VAL A 73 -28.89 -3.59 -24.24
CA VAL A 73 -27.64 -3.45 -23.49
C VAL A 73 -26.95 -4.81 -23.36
N ARG A 74 -25.63 -4.80 -23.55
CA ARG A 74 -24.69 -5.88 -23.24
C ARG A 74 -23.61 -5.33 -22.30
N PRO A 75 -22.90 -6.21 -21.56
CA PRO A 75 -21.65 -5.82 -20.95
C PRO A 75 -20.70 -5.28 -22.04
N PHE A 76 -20.21 -4.05 -21.86
CA PHE A 76 -19.75 -3.14 -22.92
C PHE A 76 -18.47 -3.58 -23.65
N LYS A 77 -18.37 -3.33 -24.97
CA LYS A 77 -17.09 -3.29 -25.71
C LYS A 77 -16.48 -1.89 -25.65
N PRO A 78 -15.20 -1.71 -25.27
CA PRO A 78 -14.59 -0.40 -25.16
C PRO A 78 -14.32 0.21 -26.55
N TYR A 79 -15.33 0.84 -27.15
CA TYR A 79 -15.16 1.68 -28.35
C TYR A 79 -16.03 2.94 -28.23
N GLY A 80 -15.62 3.89 -27.37
CA GLY A 80 -16.21 5.23 -27.35
C GLY A 80 -16.09 6.00 -26.01
N ARG A 81 -16.20 7.33 -26.10
CA ARG A 81 -16.22 8.33 -24.99
C ARG A 81 -17.54 8.33 -24.20
N VAL A 82 -18.13 7.18 -23.90
CA VAL A 82 -19.26 7.11 -22.96
C VAL A 82 -18.70 6.69 -21.60
N ASP A 83 -19.22 7.27 -20.52
CA ASP A 83 -18.88 6.83 -19.16
C ASP A 83 -19.25 5.34 -19.01
N PRO A 84 -18.26 4.45 -18.85
CA PRO A 84 -18.50 3.01 -18.76
C PRO A 84 -19.36 2.60 -17.57
N SER A 85 -19.47 3.45 -16.54
CA SER A 85 -20.24 3.18 -15.32
C SER A 85 -21.76 3.16 -15.56
N GLU A 86 -22.30 4.19 -16.20
CA GLU A 86 -23.76 4.37 -16.39
C GLU A 86 -24.42 3.21 -17.18
N LYS A 87 -23.75 2.70 -18.21
CA LYS A 87 -24.26 1.60 -19.03
C LYS A 87 -24.13 0.24 -18.36
N PHE A 88 -23.14 0.08 -17.49
CA PHE A 88 -22.99 -1.12 -16.69
C PHE A 88 -24.07 -1.19 -15.61
N ASP A 89 -24.36 -0.07 -14.94
CA ASP A 89 -25.45 0.01 -13.95
C ASP A 89 -26.82 -0.28 -14.59
N ALA A 90 -27.05 0.21 -15.81
CA ALA A 90 -28.25 -0.12 -16.58
C ALA A 90 -28.33 -1.63 -16.94
N TYR A 91 -27.20 -2.28 -17.23
CA TYR A 91 -27.14 -3.72 -17.46
C TYR A 91 -27.44 -4.53 -16.20
N LEU A 92 -26.88 -4.14 -15.04
CA LEU A 92 -27.19 -4.78 -13.74
C LEU A 92 -28.68 -4.65 -13.40
N GLN A 93 -29.25 -3.46 -13.61
CA GLN A 93 -30.67 -3.20 -13.39
C GLN A 93 -31.58 -4.02 -14.32
N ALA A 94 -31.11 -4.37 -15.53
CA ALA A 94 -31.84 -5.25 -16.44
C ALA A 94 -31.77 -6.73 -16.01
N GLN A 95 -30.61 -7.18 -15.52
CA GLN A 95 -30.38 -8.54 -15.04
C GLN A 95 -31.16 -8.86 -13.76
N SER A 96 -31.28 -7.91 -12.83
CA SER A 96 -32.03 -8.07 -11.58
C SER A 96 -33.56 -8.26 -11.74
N SER A 97 -34.07 -8.17 -12.97
CA SER A 97 -35.50 -8.31 -13.29
C SER A 97 -35.91 -9.66 -13.92
N GLY A 98 -34.96 -10.58 -14.15
CA GLY A 98 -35.20 -11.89 -14.78
C GLY A 98 -35.22 -13.09 -13.83
N GLU A 99 -35.70 -14.26 -14.30
CA GLU A 99 -35.77 -15.53 -13.54
C GLU A 99 -34.39 -16.16 -13.21
N ASN A 100 -33.29 -15.61 -13.73
CA ASN A 100 -31.91 -16.00 -13.44
C ASN A 100 -31.04 -14.74 -13.15
N ALA A 101 -31.51 -13.89 -12.22
CA ALA A 101 -30.82 -12.66 -11.88
C ALA A 101 -29.40 -12.95 -11.36
N LEU A 102 -28.40 -12.52 -12.13
CA LEU A 102 -27.00 -12.59 -11.75
C LEU A 102 -26.58 -11.26 -11.11
N GLU A 103 -26.17 -11.30 -9.85
CA GLU A 103 -25.64 -10.15 -9.14
C GLU A 103 -24.13 -10.00 -9.39
N VAL A 104 -23.69 -8.77 -9.70
CA VAL A 104 -22.26 -8.49 -9.88
C VAL A 104 -21.73 -7.71 -8.71
N VAL A 105 -20.92 -8.37 -7.90
CA VAL A 105 -20.37 -7.84 -6.65
C VAL A 105 -18.97 -7.28 -6.91
N PRO A 106 -18.71 -5.99 -6.63
CA PRO A 106 -17.35 -5.48 -6.60
C PRO A 106 -16.54 -6.23 -5.55
N ASN A 107 -15.33 -6.67 -5.89
CA ASN A 107 -14.45 -7.37 -4.95
C ASN A 107 -13.76 -6.44 -3.93
N THR A 108 -14.26 -5.22 -3.78
CA THR A 108 -13.84 -4.29 -2.74
C THR A 108 -14.49 -4.68 -1.40
N PRO A 109 -13.90 -4.30 -0.25
CA PRO A 109 -14.51 -4.52 1.04
C PRO A 109 -15.91 -3.91 1.14
N LEU A 110 -16.11 -2.71 0.57
CA LEU A 110 -17.42 -2.06 0.52
C LEU A 110 -18.42 -2.86 -0.33
N GLY A 111 -18.00 -3.35 -1.49
CA GLY A 111 -18.85 -4.16 -2.37
C GLY A 111 -19.32 -5.44 -1.69
N LEU A 112 -18.42 -6.14 -1.00
CA LEU A 112 -18.75 -7.35 -0.24
C LEU A 112 -19.72 -7.08 0.91
N VAL A 113 -19.52 -5.99 1.67
CA VAL A 113 -20.41 -5.63 2.78
C VAL A 113 -21.80 -5.24 2.29
N VAL A 114 -21.88 -4.42 1.22
CA VAL A 114 -23.17 -4.02 0.62
C VAL A 114 -23.92 -5.24 0.11
N ALA A 115 -23.26 -6.10 -0.67
CA ALA A 115 -23.87 -7.33 -1.18
C ALA A 115 -24.34 -8.24 -0.03
N ALA A 116 -23.55 -8.38 1.04
CA ALA A 116 -23.96 -9.18 2.19
C ALA A 116 -25.25 -8.66 2.86
N ILE A 117 -25.42 -7.34 2.96
CA ILE A 117 -26.65 -6.73 3.49
C ILE A 117 -27.83 -7.00 2.56
N GLU A 118 -27.65 -6.82 1.25
CA GLU A 118 -28.68 -7.04 0.23
C GLU A 118 -29.12 -8.52 0.15
N LEU A 119 -28.18 -9.43 0.37
CA LEU A 119 -28.41 -10.88 0.43
C LEU A 119 -28.99 -11.36 1.76
N GLY A 120 -29.45 -10.46 2.64
CA GLY A 120 -30.16 -10.81 3.87
C GLY A 120 -29.26 -11.01 5.09
N GLY A 121 -28.01 -10.54 5.06
CA GLY A 121 -27.13 -10.53 6.22
C GLY A 121 -27.75 -9.76 7.39
N THR A 122 -27.90 -10.42 8.55
CA THR A 122 -28.62 -9.86 9.70
C THR A 122 -27.69 -9.29 10.79
N ASP A 123 -26.37 -9.31 10.60
CA ASP A 123 -25.44 -8.79 11.60
C ASP A 123 -25.49 -7.25 11.62
N PRO A 124 -25.93 -6.60 12.73
CA PRO A 124 -26.01 -5.15 12.81
C PRO A 124 -24.67 -4.43 12.55
N ALA A 125 -23.55 -5.11 12.78
CA ALA A 125 -22.21 -4.56 12.52
C ALA A 125 -21.93 -4.33 11.02
N LEU A 126 -22.71 -4.90 10.10
CA LEU A 126 -22.53 -4.69 8.66
C LEU A 126 -22.81 -3.25 8.26
N SER A 127 -23.83 -2.61 8.83
CA SER A 127 -24.12 -1.20 8.56
C SER A 127 -23.02 -0.28 9.09
N GLU A 128 -22.48 -0.59 10.27
CA GLU A 128 -21.34 0.16 10.83
C GLU A 128 -20.10 0.02 9.93
N LEU A 129 -19.80 -1.20 9.49
CA LEU A 129 -18.69 -1.47 8.57
C LEU A 129 -18.88 -0.76 7.22
N GLN A 130 -20.09 -0.75 6.68
CA GLN A 130 -20.40 -0.05 5.43
C GLN A 130 -20.06 1.44 5.54
N ASP A 131 -20.54 2.11 6.59
CA ASP A 131 -20.29 3.53 6.82
C ASP A 131 -18.81 3.84 7.05
N GLU A 132 -18.12 2.98 7.81
CA GLU A 132 -16.70 3.09 8.11
C GLU A 132 -15.84 2.98 6.83
N ILE A 133 -16.05 1.94 6.04
CA ILE A 133 -15.29 1.67 4.81
C ILE A 133 -15.59 2.73 3.75
N ALA A 134 -16.85 3.17 3.63
CA ALA A 134 -17.23 4.25 2.71
C ALA A 134 -16.50 5.57 3.04
N GLN A 135 -16.20 5.82 4.32
CA GLN A 135 -15.42 6.96 4.78
C GLN A 135 -13.90 6.72 4.72
N LYS A 136 -13.44 5.55 4.27
CA LYS A 136 -12.03 5.14 4.26
C LYS A 136 -11.35 5.23 5.63
N LYS A 137 -12.12 5.07 6.70
CA LYS A 137 -11.60 4.92 8.06
C LYS A 137 -11.66 3.43 8.35
N TYR A 138 -10.62 2.82 8.89
CA TYR A 138 -10.64 1.39 9.17
C TYR A 138 -10.34 1.19 10.65
N SER A 139 -11.36 0.85 11.43
CA SER A 139 -11.23 0.39 12.80
C SER A 139 -10.65 -1.03 12.83
N GLU A 140 -10.44 -1.59 14.02
CA GLU A 140 -10.06 -2.99 14.16
C GLU A 140 -11.02 -3.94 13.43
N LYS A 141 -12.32 -3.58 13.35
CA LYS A 141 -13.33 -4.34 12.62
C LYS A 141 -13.08 -4.31 11.11
N GLY A 142 -12.84 -3.12 10.56
CA GLY A 142 -12.50 -2.94 9.14
C GLY A 142 -11.19 -3.63 8.76
N LEU A 143 -10.16 -3.51 9.60
CA LEU A 143 -8.88 -4.21 9.39
C LEU A 143 -9.04 -5.73 9.46
N LEU A 144 -9.88 -6.26 10.37
CA LEU A 144 -10.20 -7.68 10.41
C LEU A 144 -10.88 -8.17 9.14
N LEU A 145 -11.77 -7.37 8.54
CA LEU A 145 -12.37 -7.69 7.25
C LEU A 145 -11.32 -7.75 6.14
N LEU A 146 -10.39 -6.79 6.08
CA LEU A 146 -9.29 -6.81 5.11
C LEU A 146 -8.41 -8.06 5.28
N ASP A 147 -8.05 -8.41 6.52
CA ASP A 147 -7.29 -9.62 6.83
C ASP A 147 -8.08 -10.89 6.47
N SER A 148 -9.40 -10.88 6.65
CA SER A 148 -10.27 -12.00 6.30
C SER A 148 -10.33 -12.19 4.78
N ILE A 149 -10.39 -11.10 4.01
CA ILE A 149 -10.31 -11.16 2.54
C ILE A 149 -8.93 -11.68 2.11
N ALA A 150 -7.85 -11.17 2.71
CA ALA A 150 -6.50 -11.66 2.44
C ALA A 150 -6.38 -13.16 2.73
N ALA A 151 -6.81 -13.60 3.91
CA ALA A 151 -6.79 -15.00 4.31
C ALA A 151 -7.62 -15.88 3.38
N ALA A 152 -8.83 -15.46 3.03
CA ALA A 152 -9.70 -16.23 2.14
C ALA A 152 -9.13 -16.38 0.73
N THR A 153 -8.45 -15.34 0.22
CA THR A 153 -7.94 -15.32 -1.16
C THR A 153 -6.50 -15.82 -1.28
N MET A 154 -5.75 -15.87 -0.18
CA MET A 154 -4.32 -16.25 -0.21
C MET A 154 -4.02 -17.57 0.51
N ILE A 155 -4.95 -18.08 1.33
CA ILE A 155 -4.79 -19.37 2.01
C ILE A 155 -5.73 -20.38 1.39
N GLY A 156 -5.16 -21.50 0.95
CA GLY A 156 -5.90 -22.60 0.37
C GLY A 156 -6.72 -23.38 1.39
N PRO A 157 -7.63 -24.26 0.95
CA PRO A 157 -8.37 -25.16 1.85
C PRO A 157 -7.47 -26.08 2.69
N ASP A 158 -6.24 -26.30 2.27
CA ASP A 158 -5.22 -27.10 2.97
C ASP A 158 -4.46 -26.32 4.04
N GLY A 159 -4.79 -25.04 4.25
CA GLY A 159 -4.11 -24.14 5.18
C GLY A 159 -2.79 -23.57 4.66
N ASN A 160 -2.40 -23.90 3.42
CA ASN A 160 -1.14 -23.43 2.84
C ASN A 160 -1.32 -22.13 2.06
N PHE A 161 -0.26 -21.33 2.04
CA PHE A 161 -0.19 -20.12 1.23
C PHE A 161 -0.26 -20.45 -0.27
N GLN A 162 -1.15 -19.77 -0.98
CA GLN A 162 -1.30 -19.85 -2.41
C GLN A 162 -0.44 -18.79 -3.09
N LYS A 163 0.28 -19.21 -4.12
CA LYS A 163 1.12 -18.29 -4.93
C LYS A 163 0.28 -17.20 -5.62
N TYR A 164 -0.98 -17.49 -5.91
CA TYR A 164 -1.89 -16.59 -6.61
C TYR A 164 -3.12 -16.34 -5.76
N PHE A 165 -3.71 -15.16 -5.91
CA PHE A 165 -5.01 -14.86 -5.33
C PHE A 165 -6.07 -15.80 -5.91
N ASP A 166 -6.77 -16.49 -5.02
CA ASP A 166 -7.92 -17.33 -5.29
C ASP A 166 -9.20 -16.51 -5.17
N SER A 167 -9.89 -16.33 -6.30
CA SER A 167 -11.14 -15.59 -6.36
C SER A 167 -12.27 -16.24 -5.55
N ASP A 168 -12.21 -17.55 -5.31
CA ASP A 168 -13.21 -18.25 -4.51
C ASP A 168 -13.21 -17.74 -3.05
N GLY A 169 -12.11 -17.13 -2.62
CA GLY A 169 -12.00 -16.45 -1.34
C GLY A 169 -13.02 -15.32 -1.15
N TYR A 170 -13.41 -14.59 -2.21
CA TYR A 170 -14.43 -13.55 -2.09
C TYR A 170 -15.81 -14.14 -1.82
N ALA A 171 -16.15 -15.27 -2.45
CA ALA A 171 -17.39 -16.00 -2.18
C ALA A 171 -17.45 -16.47 -0.73
N LEU A 172 -16.35 -17.03 -0.22
CA LEU A 172 -16.24 -17.44 1.18
C LEU A 172 -16.49 -16.28 2.15
N VAL A 173 -15.90 -15.12 1.88
CA VAL A 173 -16.09 -13.91 2.69
C VAL A 173 -17.54 -13.44 2.60
N LEU A 174 -18.10 -13.31 1.39
CA LEU A 174 -19.47 -12.87 1.17
C LEU A 174 -20.48 -13.78 1.87
N SER A 175 -20.36 -15.11 1.73
CA SER A 175 -21.23 -16.07 2.41
C SER A 175 -21.13 -15.98 3.94
N SER A 176 -19.92 -15.78 4.48
CA SER A 176 -19.71 -15.59 5.93
C SER A 176 -20.42 -14.32 6.45
N LEU A 177 -20.29 -13.21 5.71
CA LEU A 177 -20.96 -11.93 5.98
C LEU A 177 -22.49 -12.07 5.89
N ALA A 178 -22.99 -12.78 4.87
CA ALA A 178 -24.41 -13.02 4.61
C ALA A 178 -25.07 -14.00 5.62
N GLY A 179 -24.30 -14.54 6.56
CA GLY A 179 -24.82 -15.30 7.70
C GLY A 179 -24.44 -16.79 7.72
N ASN A 180 -23.87 -17.34 6.64
CA ASN A 180 -23.56 -18.76 6.54
C ASN A 180 -22.52 -19.19 7.60
N HIS A 181 -22.90 -20.14 8.46
CA HIS A 181 -22.09 -20.58 9.59
C HIS A 181 -20.87 -21.41 9.19
N ASP A 182 -20.99 -22.25 8.16
CA ASP A 182 -19.90 -23.10 7.69
C ASP A 182 -18.85 -22.27 6.95
N ALA A 183 -19.30 -21.31 6.12
CA ALA A 183 -18.42 -20.32 5.49
C ALA A 183 -17.64 -19.52 6.55
N ARG A 184 -18.30 -19.13 7.64
CA ARG A 184 -17.65 -18.41 8.75
C ARG A 184 -16.61 -19.26 9.47
N ALA A 185 -16.89 -20.55 9.68
CA ALA A 185 -15.93 -21.47 10.29
C ALA A 185 -14.69 -21.64 9.40
N ALA A 186 -14.89 -21.91 8.10
CA ALA A 186 -13.80 -22.05 7.14
C ALA A 186 -12.97 -20.75 6.99
N LEU A 187 -13.62 -19.58 7.00
CA LEU A 187 -12.93 -18.30 6.97
C LEU A 187 -12.05 -18.08 8.21
N ARG A 188 -12.54 -18.44 9.39
CA ARG A 188 -11.77 -18.34 10.63
C ARG A 188 -10.52 -19.22 10.59
N ASP A 189 -10.65 -20.45 10.10
CA ASP A 189 -9.51 -21.39 10.01
C ASP A 189 -8.45 -20.88 9.01
N ARG A 190 -8.88 -20.30 7.88
CA ARG A 190 -7.98 -19.61 6.94
C ARG A 190 -7.31 -18.39 7.58
N LEU A 191 -8.04 -17.63 8.38
CA LEU A 191 -7.51 -16.45 9.06
C LEU A 191 -6.48 -16.81 10.14
N GLU A 192 -6.69 -17.89 10.89
CA GLU A 192 -5.70 -18.42 11.84
C GLU A 192 -4.43 -18.85 11.11
N SER A 193 -4.57 -19.66 10.05
CA SER A 193 -3.45 -20.09 9.20
C SER A 193 -2.70 -18.91 8.59
N TYR A 194 -3.42 -17.90 8.10
CA TYR A 194 -2.84 -16.65 7.59
C TYR A 194 -1.99 -16.00 8.68
N ARG A 195 -2.54 -15.76 9.88
CA ARG A 195 -1.80 -15.12 10.99
C ARG A 195 -0.54 -15.89 11.39
N ASP A 196 -0.60 -17.22 11.43
CA ASP A 196 0.56 -18.06 11.75
C ASP A 196 1.66 -17.93 10.69
N ILE A 197 1.29 -18.02 9.41
CA ILE A 197 2.22 -17.84 8.28
C ILE A 197 2.84 -16.43 8.32
N ARG A 198 2.05 -15.40 8.61
CA ARG A 198 2.53 -14.01 8.72
C ARG A 198 3.51 -13.82 9.88
N ALA A 199 3.24 -14.43 11.03
CA ALA A 199 4.14 -14.41 12.17
C ALA A 199 5.47 -15.13 11.83
N GLN A 200 5.39 -16.28 11.15
CA GLN A 200 6.57 -17.02 10.73
C GLN A 200 7.40 -16.26 9.68
N ASP A 201 6.77 -15.69 8.65
CA ASP A 201 7.46 -14.88 7.63
C ASP A 201 8.17 -13.68 8.27
N THR A 202 7.52 -13.01 9.22
CA THR A 202 8.13 -11.91 9.97
C THR A 202 9.38 -12.37 10.72
N ALA A 203 9.31 -13.50 11.43
CA ALA A 203 10.45 -14.06 12.14
C ALA A 203 11.59 -14.45 11.19
N VAL A 204 11.28 -15.11 10.08
CA VAL A 204 12.26 -15.51 9.05
C VAL A 204 12.90 -14.29 8.40
N ALA A 205 12.15 -13.23 8.12
CA ALA A 205 12.68 -11.99 7.54
C ALA A 205 13.68 -11.33 8.49
N LEU A 206 13.35 -11.25 9.78
CA LEU A 206 14.25 -10.71 10.80
C LEU A 206 15.50 -11.57 10.98
N GLU A 207 15.35 -12.90 10.99
CA GLU A 207 16.48 -13.83 11.08
C GLU A 207 17.41 -13.71 9.86
N LYS A 208 16.87 -13.73 8.65
CA LYS A 208 17.64 -13.53 7.41
C LYS A 208 18.37 -12.20 7.39
N ASN A 209 17.75 -11.15 7.94
CA ASN A 209 18.38 -9.85 8.07
C ASN A 209 19.59 -9.92 9.04
N ALA A 210 19.40 -10.51 10.22
CA ALA A 210 20.48 -10.71 11.19
C ALA A 210 21.62 -11.56 10.62
N GLN A 211 21.31 -12.63 9.89
CA GLN A 211 22.30 -13.48 9.22
C GLN A 211 23.07 -12.73 8.13
N SER A 212 22.37 -11.89 7.34
CA SER A 212 22.99 -11.07 6.30
C SER A 212 23.96 -10.04 6.89
N PHE A 213 23.58 -9.42 8.01
CA PHE A 213 24.45 -8.50 8.75
C PHE A 213 25.67 -9.23 9.33
N ALA A 214 25.47 -10.40 9.96
CA ALA A 214 26.55 -11.23 10.50
C ALA A 214 27.53 -11.72 9.41
N ALA A 215 27.02 -12.07 8.22
CA ALA A 215 27.86 -12.44 7.08
C ALA A 215 28.76 -11.29 6.59
N GLN A 216 28.37 -10.04 6.89
CA GLN A 216 29.12 -8.83 6.59
C GLN A 216 29.83 -8.25 7.82
N ALA A 217 30.02 -9.02 8.90
CA ALA A 217 30.59 -8.50 10.15
C ALA A 217 31.95 -7.79 9.96
N ALA A 218 32.80 -8.29 9.06
CA ALA A 218 34.07 -7.65 8.72
C ALA A 218 33.91 -6.28 8.04
N TYR A 219 32.83 -6.07 7.29
CA TYR A 219 32.52 -4.79 6.64
C TYR A 219 32.07 -3.71 7.64
N TYR A 220 31.46 -4.14 8.75
CA TYR A 220 30.99 -3.27 9.85
C TYR A 220 31.93 -3.29 11.07
N GLU A 221 33.11 -3.90 10.96
CA GLU A 221 34.09 -3.96 12.05
C GLU A 221 34.61 -2.56 12.38
N GLY A 222 34.58 -2.18 13.66
CA GLY A 222 35.01 -0.86 14.14
C GLY A 222 34.06 0.30 13.80
N VAL A 223 32.94 0.05 13.11
CA VAL A 223 31.89 1.05 12.86
C VAL A 223 31.04 1.21 14.12
N GLU A 224 30.85 2.44 14.59
CA GLU A 224 29.86 2.72 15.66
C GLU A 224 28.48 2.97 15.06
N ALA A 225 27.43 2.48 15.72
CA ALA A 225 26.06 2.75 15.33
C ALA A 225 25.72 4.23 15.59
N LEU A 226 24.98 4.86 14.67
CA LEU A 226 24.43 6.20 14.94
C LEU A 226 23.39 6.12 16.06
N ASP A 227 23.30 7.16 16.88
CA ASP A 227 22.20 7.30 17.83
C ASP A 227 20.96 7.86 17.10
N PRO A 228 19.79 7.21 17.16
CA PRO A 228 18.54 7.76 16.63
C PRO A 228 18.18 9.16 17.16
N GLU A 229 18.70 9.58 18.33
CA GLU A 229 18.54 10.96 18.84
C GLU A 229 19.23 11.99 17.96
N HIS A 230 20.28 11.61 17.24
CA HIS A 230 21.06 12.49 16.36
C HIS A 230 20.69 12.33 14.88
N LEU A 231 19.53 11.72 14.61
CA LEU A 231 19.02 11.47 13.28
C LEU A 231 17.66 12.15 13.09
N VAL A 232 17.44 12.66 11.89
CA VAL A 232 16.17 13.28 11.49
C VAL A 232 15.66 12.69 10.19
N LEU A 233 14.34 12.52 10.14
CA LEU A 233 13.60 12.14 8.96
C LEU A 233 13.13 13.40 8.24
N VAL A 234 13.32 13.45 6.92
CA VAL A 234 12.89 14.55 6.06
C VAL A 234 11.93 14.00 5.02
N HIS A 235 10.71 14.56 4.98
CA HIS A 235 9.67 14.22 4.01
C HIS A 235 9.32 15.43 3.14
N SER A 236 9.17 15.22 1.84
CA SER A 236 8.76 16.27 0.89
C SER A 236 7.30 16.12 0.51
N THR A 237 6.54 17.21 0.56
CA THR A 237 5.13 17.22 0.16
C THR A 237 4.78 18.50 -0.60
N SER A 238 3.97 18.34 -1.65
CA SER A 238 3.32 19.44 -2.37
C SER A 238 1.96 19.82 -1.77
N HIS A 239 1.49 19.06 -0.79
CA HIS A 239 0.22 19.30 -0.11
C HIS A 239 0.42 20.15 1.14
N ALA A 240 -0.65 20.82 1.58
CA ALA A 240 -0.67 21.48 2.88
C ALA A 240 -0.39 20.46 3.99
N VAL A 241 0.41 20.86 4.98
CA VAL A 241 0.74 20.01 6.13
C VAL A 241 -0.42 20.02 7.10
N GLU A 242 -1.00 18.85 7.34
CA GLU A 242 -2.03 18.66 8.36
C GLU A 242 -1.37 18.46 9.73
N THR A 243 -1.93 19.06 10.77
CA THR A 243 -1.41 18.98 12.14
C THR A 243 -2.47 18.48 13.10
N ALA A 244 -2.10 17.53 13.95
CA ALA A 244 -2.93 17.07 15.06
C ALA A 244 -3.06 18.17 16.14
N PRO A 245 -4.09 18.11 17.01
CA PRO A 245 -4.27 19.10 18.08
C PRO A 245 -3.07 19.25 19.03
N GLU A 246 -2.31 18.18 19.23
CA GLU A 246 -1.08 18.15 20.03
C GLU A 246 0.17 18.67 19.31
N GLY A 247 0.06 19.03 18.03
CA GLY A 247 1.14 19.64 17.24
C GLY A 247 1.92 18.68 16.33
N SER A 248 1.65 17.37 16.36
CA SER A 248 2.25 16.41 15.43
C SER A 248 1.81 16.68 13.99
N ALA A 249 2.71 16.51 13.02
CA ALA A 249 2.31 16.50 11.61
C ALA A 249 1.68 15.14 11.26
N ILE A 250 0.59 15.16 10.51
CA ILE A 250 -0.16 13.97 10.10
C ILE A 250 0.15 13.70 8.63
N LEU A 251 0.66 12.50 8.35
CA LEU A 251 0.95 12.06 7.00
C LEU A 251 0.10 10.85 6.61
N TYR A 252 -0.53 10.97 5.45
CA TYR A 252 -1.23 9.88 4.78
C TYR A 252 -0.43 9.43 3.57
N PRO A 253 -0.38 8.11 3.26
CA PRO A 253 0.20 7.63 2.02
C PRO A 253 -0.46 8.29 0.80
N ALA A 254 0.28 8.40 -0.30
CA ALA A 254 -0.21 9.07 -1.51
C ALA A 254 -1.54 8.49 -2.04
N SER A 255 -1.79 7.20 -1.81
CA SER A 255 -3.04 6.53 -2.14
C SER A 255 -4.29 7.23 -1.56
N ALA A 256 -4.18 7.85 -0.39
CA ALA A 256 -5.27 8.56 0.27
C ALA A 256 -5.66 9.89 -0.41
N LYS A 257 -4.78 10.44 -1.26
CA LYS A 257 -4.97 11.75 -1.92
C LYS A 257 -5.22 11.63 -3.43
N ARG A 258 -5.23 10.41 -3.98
CA ARG A 258 -5.40 10.16 -5.42
C ARG A 258 -6.81 9.67 -5.76
N ASP A 259 -7.36 10.19 -6.85
CA ASP A 259 -8.68 9.78 -7.35
C ASP A 259 -8.70 8.33 -7.85
N ASP A 260 -7.58 7.83 -8.38
CA ASP A 260 -7.44 6.45 -8.88
C ASP A 260 -7.18 5.43 -7.76
N GLU A 261 -7.03 5.90 -6.52
CA GLU A 261 -6.74 5.10 -5.32
C GLU A 261 -5.61 4.09 -5.53
N TRP A 262 -4.59 4.48 -6.31
CA TRP A 262 -3.45 3.60 -6.57
C TRP A 262 -2.85 3.08 -5.25
N PRO A 263 -2.78 1.76 -5.04
CA PRO A 263 -2.51 1.22 -3.72
C PRO A 263 -1.04 1.45 -3.35
N ARG A 264 -0.75 2.36 -2.42
CA ARG A 264 0.58 2.57 -1.87
C ARG A 264 0.47 2.80 -0.36
N PRO A 265 0.99 1.89 0.48
CA PRO A 265 0.93 2.01 1.93
C PRO A 265 2.09 2.84 2.52
N SER A 266 3.14 3.06 1.71
CA SER A 266 4.43 3.51 2.21
C SER A 266 4.57 5.04 2.22
N LEU A 267 5.18 5.55 3.29
CA LEU A 267 5.59 6.94 3.46
C LEU A 267 7.11 7.00 3.57
N HIS A 268 7.74 7.75 2.67
CA HIS A 268 9.17 7.73 2.45
C HIS A 268 9.87 8.98 2.97
N PHE A 269 11.09 8.80 3.44
CA PHE A 269 11.90 9.80 4.11
C PHE A 269 13.37 9.65 3.70
N THR A 270 14.06 10.78 3.55
CA THR A 270 15.52 10.82 3.62
C THR A 270 15.96 11.03 5.07
N VAL A 271 17.14 10.53 5.42
CA VAL A 271 17.75 10.69 6.75
C VAL A 271 18.85 11.74 6.67
N ASN A 272 18.77 12.78 7.50
CA ASN A 272 19.75 13.88 7.55
C ASN A 272 20.06 14.53 6.19
N ALA A 273 19.16 14.45 5.21
CA ALA A 273 19.39 14.92 3.85
C ALA A 273 18.12 15.51 3.23
N GLU A 274 18.30 16.35 2.21
CA GLU A 274 17.19 16.83 1.38
C GLU A 274 16.63 15.70 0.51
N VAL A 275 15.31 15.70 0.32
CA VAL A 275 14.65 14.85 -0.69
C VAL A 275 14.97 15.38 -2.08
N THR A 276 15.65 14.58 -2.90
CA THR A 276 16.08 14.96 -4.26
C THR A 276 15.28 14.23 -5.35
N SER A 277 15.09 14.88 -6.49
CA SER A 277 14.45 14.27 -7.68
C SER A 277 15.30 13.11 -8.23
N HIS A 278 14.64 12.03 -8.68
CA HIS A 278 15.30 10.91 -9.36
C HIS A 278 14.35 10.23 -10.37
N VAL A 279 14.76 9.10 -10.95
CA VAL A 279 14.03 8.37 -12.02
C VAL A 279 12.56 8.05 -11.67
N GLY A 280 12.24 7.91 -10.37
CA GLY A 280 10.91 7.54 -9.89
C GLY A 280 9.99 8.71 -9.52
N GLY A 281 10.46 9.95 -9.58
CA GLY A 281 9.67 11.13 -9.20
C GLY A 281 10.47 12.42 -9.25
N SER A 282 9.80 13.49 -9.66
CA SER A 282 10.35 14.85 -9.58
C SER A 282 9.76 15.55 -8.36
N TRP A 283 10.64 16.06 -7.51
CA TRP A 283 10.33 16.84 -6.33
C TRP A 283 10.68 18.29 -6.60
N ASP A 284 9.67 19.15 -6.56
CA ASP A 284 9.85 20.58 -6.75
C ASP A 284 10.50 21.19 -5.49
N HIS A 285 11.41 22.13 -5.69
CA HIS A 285 11.98 22.94 -4.62
C HIS A 285 10.94 23.86 -3.98
N SER A 286 9.76 24.06 -4.58
CA SER A 286 8.63 24.71 -3.93
C SER A 286 7.93 23.83 -2.88
N ASN A 287 8.19 22.52 -2.86
CA ASN A 287 7.59 21.63 -1.88
C ASN A 287 7.99 22.00 -0.46
N SER A 288 7.04 21.87 0.46
CA SER A 288 7.33 21.96 1.89
C SER A 288 8.05 20.68 2.33
N LEU A 289 9.01 20.83 3.25
CA LEU A 289 9.63 19.70 3.93
C LEU A 289 9.08 19.60 5.36
N ILE A 290 8.81 18.38 5.78
CA ILE A 290 8.45 18.05 7.16
C ILE A 290 9.65 17.31 7.75
N ILE A 291 10.19 17.86 8.83
CA ILE A 291 11.44 17.41 9.42
C ILE A 291 11.15 17.02 10.87
N THR A 292 11.49 15.79 11.26
CA THR A 292 11.28 15.29 12.63
C THR A 292 12.46 14.45 13.08
N ASN A 293 12.72 14.42 14.38
CA ASN A 293 13.69 13.51 14.97
C ASN A 293 13.26 12.03 14.77
N LEU A 294 14.23 11.15 14.43
CA LEU A 294 13.99 9.74 14.16
C LEU A 294 13.56 8.98 15.41
N LYS A 295 14.22 9.20 16.57
CA LYS A 295 13.82 8.55 17.82
C LYS A 295 12.37 8.85 18.19
N LYS A 296 11.96 10.13 18.11
CA LYS A 296 10.56 10.53 18.38
C LYS A 296 9.57 9.87 17.43
N ALA A 297 9.93 9.79 16.14
CA ALA A 297 9.10 9.09 15.16
C ALA A 297 8.98 7.59 15.48
N ILE A 298 10.07 6.94 15.93
CA ILE A 298 10.06 5.53 16.34
C ILE A 298 9.21 5.33 17.59
N GLU A 299 9.35 6.18 18.60
CA GLU A 299 8.56 6.11 19.83
C GLU A 299 7.06 6.26 19.57
N ARG A 300 6.69 7.08 18.58
CA ARG A 300 5.28 7.31 18.22
C ARG A 300 4.69 6.22 17.31
N ASN A 301 5.46 5.72 16.34
CA ASN A 301 4.94 4.90 15.25
C ASN A 301 5.52 3.48 15.19
N GLY A 302 6.49 3.14 16.03
CA GLY A 302 7.31 1.94 15.91
C GLY A 302 8.47 2.14 14.92
N VAL A 303 9.27 1.09 14.72
CA VAL A 303 10.43 1.13 13.82
C VAL A 303 10.00 1.20 12.34
N PRO A 304 10.80 1.83 11.47
CA PRO A 304 10.52 1.84 10.03
C PRO A 304 10.50 0.43 9.46
N HIS A 305 9.68 0.23 8.42
CA HIS A 305 9.60 -1.06 7.75
C HIS A 305 10.91 -1.40 7.03
N THR A 306 11.54 -0.40 6.42
CA THR A 306 12.87 -0.47 5.80
C THR A 306 13.66 0.75 6.19
N ALA A 307 14.93 0.53 6.54
CA ALA A 307 15.88 1.60 6.79
C ALA A 307 16.85 1.69 5.61
N CYS A 308 16.63 2.71 4.77
CA CYS A 308 17.55 3.14 3.72
C CYS A 308 17.82 4.63 3.97
N ASP A 309 19.07 5.02 4.04
CA ASP A 309 19.50 6.40 4.28
C ASP A 309 18.77 7.46 3.42
N VAL A 310 18.51 7.18 2.13
CA VAL A 310 17.77 8.07 1.23
C VAL A 310 16.31 7.69 0.99
N ASP A 311 15.86 6.57 1.57
CA ASP A 311 14.54 6.01 1.27
C ASP A 311 13.98 5.16 2.42
N THR A 312 14.14 5.65 3.65
CA THR A 312 13.58 5.03 4.85
C THR A 312 12.07 5.17 4.78
N PHE A 313 11.33 4.10 5.02
CA PHE A 313 9.88 4.18 4.90
C PHE A 313 9.13 3.42 5.98
N PHE A 314 7.95 3.94 6.29
CA PHE A 314 6.95 3.35 7.14
C PHE A 314 5.79 2.89 6.29
N ASN A 315 5.23 1.71 6.60
CA ASN A 315 3.97 1.28 6.00
C ASN A 315 2.84 1.59 6.97
N VAL A 316 1.78 2.17 6.43
CA VAL A 316 0.58 2.57 7.18
C VAL A 316 -0.61 1.81 6.63
N ASN A 317 -1.51 1.34 7.50
CA ASN A 317 -2.72 0.67 7.03
C ASN A 317 -3.62 1.65 6.25
N PRO A 318 -4.55 1.14 5.44
CA PRO A 318 -5.60 1.97 4.84
C PRO A 318 -6.33 2.80 5.90
N GLY A 319 -6.51 4.09 5.64
CA GLY A 319 -7.20 5.02 6.54
C GLY A 319 -6.40 5.51 7.75
N ASP A 320 -5.30 4.83 8.11
CA ASP A 320 -4.39 5.27 9.15
C ASP A 320 -3.46 6.38 8.64
N SER A 321 -2.81 7.06 9.58
CA SER A 321 -1.81 8.10 9.32
C SER A 321 -0.54 7.85 10.11
N LEU A 322 0.60 8.23 9.56
CA LEU A 322 1.84 8.36 10.32
C LEU A 322 1.86 9.71 11.04
N GLN A 323 2.25 9.73 12.31
CA GLN A 323 2.31 10.96 13.10
C GLN A 323 3.75 11.33 13.40
N LEU A 324 4.15 12.53 13.03
CA LEU A 324 5.51 13.04 13.22
C LEU A 324 5.52 14.06 14.38
N PRO A 325 6.03 13.70 15.57
CA PRO A 325 6.01 14.58 16.74
C PRO A 325 6.97 15.75 16.60
N ASP A 326 6.62 16.90 17.17
CA ASP A 326 7.42 18.13 17.18
C ASP A 326 8.06 18.48 15.82
N PRO A 327 7.29 18.48 14.71
CA PRO A 327 7.86 18.63 13.38
C PRO A 327 8.36 20.06 13.17
N THR A 328 9.51 20.23 12.54
CA THR A 328 9.88 21.49 11.88
C THR A 328 9.35 21.48 10.46
N ILE A 329 8.56 22.48 10.07
CA ILE A 329 8.05 22.65 8.71
C ILE A 329 8.93 23.66 7.98
N LEU A 330 9.63 23.21 6.93
CA LEU A 330 10.38 24.09 6.05
C LEU A 330 9.53 24.41 4.82
N THR A 331 9.24 25.69 4.60
CA THR A 331 8.45 26.14 3.46
C THR A 331 9.05 27.36 2.78
N SER A 332 8.52 27.73 1.62
CA SER A 332 9.02 28.87 0.83
C SER A 332 8.01 30.01 0.77
N ARG A 333 8.51 31.23 0.58
CA ARG A 333 7.70 32.42 0.26
C ARG A 333 8.38 33.24 -0.83
N SER A 334 7.61 34.03 -1.56
CA SER A 334 8.14 34.83 -2.68
C SER A 334 8.85 36.13 -2.25
N GLU A 335 8.62 36.62 -1.03
CA GLU A 335 9.12 37.92 -0.56
C GLU A 335 9.48 37.92 0.93
N GLY A 336 10.16 38.96 1.41
CA GLY A 336 10.56 39.13 2.81
C GLY A 336 12.03 38.79 3.10
N GLU A 337 12.35 38.63 4.38
CA GLU A 337 13.69 38.25 4.87
C GLU A 337 14.12 36.88 4.34
N LEU A 338 15.43 36.66 4.23
CA LEU A 338 16.00 35.44 3.65
C LEU A 338 15.52 34.17 4.35
N ILE A 339 15.57 34.13 5.69
CA ILE A 339 15.04 33.03 6.50
C ILE A 339 14.34 33.64 7.72
N THR A 340 13.13 33.17 8.02
CA THR A 340 12.41 33.48 9.27
C THR A 340 11.94 32.20 9.93
N THR A 341 11.96 32.17 11.26
CA THR A 341 11.44 31.07 12.06
C THR A 341 10.30 31.57 12.94
N GLU A 342 9.12 30.99 12.76
CA GLU A 342 7.92 31.29 13.55
C GLU A 342 7.38 29.99 14.12
N GLY A 343 7.49 29.83 15.45
CA GLY A 343 7.15 28.57 16.11
C GLY A 343 7.99 27.41 15.55
N ASN A 344 7.33 26.42 14.99
CA ASN A 344 7.95 25.25 14.36
C ASN A 344 8.09 25.39 12.82
N THR A 345 7.81 26.56 12.26
CA THR A 345 7.92 26.78 10.81
C THR A 345 9.14 27.61 10.48
N VAL A 346 10.00 27.07 9.63
CA VAL A 346 11.12 27.78 9.00
C VAL A 346 10.68 28.16 7.59
N THR A 347 10.72 29.44 7.27
CA THR A 347 10.35 29.93 5.95
C THR A 347 11.56 30.58 5.29
N TYR A 348 11.89 30.17 4.07
CA TYR A 348 12.93 30.80 3.27
C TYR A 348 12.35 31.57 2.09
N ALA A 349 13.00 32.67 1.72
CA ALA A 349 12.56 33.46 0.58
C ALA A 349 13.06 32.86 -0.74
N HIS A 350 12.16 32.32 -1.55
CA HIS A 350 12.43 31.81 -2.90
C HIS A 350 12.09 32.91 -3.92
N LYS A 351 13.11 33.59 -4.44
CA LYS A 351 12.97 34.76 -5.33
C LYS A 351 13.63 34.49 -6.68
N ASP A 352 13.09 35.11 -7.73
CA ASP A 352 13.75 35.13 -9.05
C ASP A 352 15.07 35.94 -9.02
N LYS A 353 15.13 36.95 -8.15
CA LYS A 353 16.28 37.84 -8.00
C LYS A 353 16.52 38.17 -6.53
N TYR A 354 17.78 38.11 -6.14
CA TYR A 354 18.28 38.52 -4.84
C TYR A 354 19.08 39.81 -5.01
N THR A 355 19.03 40.69 -4.02
CA THR A 355 19.85 41.91 -3.99
C THR A 355 21.32 41.56 -3.72
N GLU A 356 22.23 42.51 -3.98
CA GLU A 356 23.66 42.31 -3.66
C GLU A 356 23.89 42.07 -2.16
N ASP A 357 23.18 42.78 -1.29
CA ASP A 357 23.26 42.62 0.17
C ASP A 357 22.72 41.26 0.63
N GLU A 358 21.64 40.79 0.01
CA GLU A 358 21.09 39.45 0.25
C GLU A 358 22.09 38.37 -0.18
N MET A 359 22.73 38.53 -1.34
CA MET A 359 23.75 37.61 -1.83
C MET A 359 24.98 37.59 -0.92
N GLN A 360 25.42 38.74 -0.41
CA GLN A 360 26.51 38.80 0.57
C GLN A 360 26.15 38.08 1.86
N THR A 361 24.93 38.29 2.36
CA THR A 361 24.42 37.62 3.56
C THR A 361 24.35 36.11 3.35
N LEU A 362 23.80 35.66 2.21
CA LEU A 362 23.71 34.26 1.83
C LEU A 362 25.09 33.59 1.79
N ASN A 363 26.08 34.25 1.18
CA ASN A 363 27.45 33.75 1.10
C ASN A 363 28.11 33.66 2.47
N ILE A 364 27.86 34.60 3.38
CA ILE A 364 28.35 34.54 4.76
C ILE A 364 27.75 33.32 5.47
N MET A 365 26.42 33.12 5.36
CA MET A 365 25.73 31.97 5.95
C MET A 365 26.25 30.64 5.39
N ALA A 366 26.41 30.54 4.07
CA ALA A 366 26.94 29.34 3.41
C ALA A 366 28.35 29.00 3.90
N ASN A 367 29.25 30.00 3.94
CA ASN A 367 30.63 29.80 4.39
C ASN A 367 30.72 29.40 5.87
N GLN A 368 29.87 29.96 6.74
CA GLN A 368 29.81 29.57 8.15
C GLN A 368 29.42 28.11 8.34
N LEU A 369 28.60 27.58 7.43
CA LEU A 369 28.14 26.19 7.43
C LEU A 369 29.01 25.26 6.60
N GLY A 370 30.09 25.77 5.99
CA GLY A 370 30.98 24.99 5.14
C GLY A 370 30.36 24.57 3.79
N PHE A 371 29.22 25.14 3.40
CA PHE A 371 28.66 24.91 2.07
C PHE A 371 29.53 25.58 1.02
N LYS A 372 30.03 24.79 0.07
CA LYS A 372 30.66 25.32 -1.13
C LYS A 372 29.55 25.83 -2.03
N THR A 373 29.57 27.12 -2.34
CA THR A 373 28.78 27.68 -3.45
C THR A 373 29.33 27.06 -4.74
N GLU A 374 28.72 25.98 -5.23
CA GLU A 374 29.01 25.51 -6.58
C GLU A 374 28.43 26.51 -7.58
N ASP A 375 29.12 26.74 -8.70
CA ASP A 375 28.75 27.75 -9.71
C ASP A 375 27.37 27.48 -10.37
N SER A 376 26.74 26.34 -10.10
CA SER A 376 25.44 25.91 -10.65
C SER A 376 24.25 26.00 -9.71
N ASP A 377 24.46 26.22 -8.40
CA ASP A 377 23.32 26.32 -7.47
C ASP A 377 22.68 27.70 -7.56
N SER A 378 21.37 27.74 -7.84
CA SER A 378 20.64 29.00 -7.73
C SER A 378 20.68 29.50 -6.27
N PRO A 379 20.68 30.82 -6.03
CA PRO A 379 20.69 31.34 -4.66
C PRO A 379 19.54 30.81 -3.79
N ALA A 380 18.39 30.52 -4.40
CA ALA A 380 17.25 29.92 -3.72
C ALA A 380 17.53 28.49 -3.23
N LEU A 381 18.25 27.68 -4.02
CA LEU A 381 18.65 26.33 -3.62
C LEU A 381 19.63 26.36 -2.46
N LEU A 382 20.63 27.24 -2.52
CA LEU A 382 21.58 27.41 -1.42
C LEU A 382 20.88 27.87 -0.14
N LEU A 383 19.95 28.82 -0.26
CA LEU A 383 19.18 29.30 0.87
C LEU A 383 18.29 28.21 1.46
N ARG A 384 17.67 27.37 0.63
CA ARG A 384 16.91 26.20 1.08
C ARG A 384 17.80 25.20 1.82
N LYS A 385 19.00 24.91 1.31
CA LYS A 385 20.00 24.04 2.00
C LYS A 385 20.38 24.60 3.37
N ILE A 386 20.59 25.91 3.47
CA ILE A 386 20.89 26.58 4.75
C ILE A 386 19.71 26.48 5.71
N ALA A 387 18.49 26.76 5.26
CA ALA A 387 17.29 26.66 6.07
C ALA A 387 17.01 25.21 6.51
N LEU A 388 17.25 24.24 5.63
CA LEU A 388 17.19 22.81 5.93
C LEU A 388 18.19 22.44 7.02
N TRP A 389 19.45 22.88 6.89
CA TRP A 389 20.44 22.63 7.93
C TRP A 389 20.01 23.18 9.29
N GLN A 390 19.53 24.43 9.34
CA GLN A 390 19.03 25.02 10.58
C GLN A 390 17.89 24.19 11.21
N ALA A 391 16.97 23.70 10.37
CA ALA A 391 15.85 22.87 10.80
C ALA A 391 16.30 21.49 11.31
N ILE A 392 17.24 20.84 10.60
CA ILE A 392 17.80 19.53 10.94
C ILE A 392 18.64 19.62 12.23
N SER A 393 19.52 20.60 12.35
CA SER A 393 20.32 20.81 13.56
C SER A 393 19.43 21.16 14.76
N GLY A 394 18.35 21.93 14.54
CA GLY A 394 17.37 22.24 15.57
C GLY A 394 16.61 21.02 16.10
N GLN A 395 16.60 19.92 15.34
CA GLN A 395 15.99 18.63 15.70
C GLN A 395 17.01 17.61 16.26
N GLY A 396 18.26 18.04 16.49
CA GLY A 396 19.28 17.26 17.20
C GLY A 396 20.30 16.53 16.31
N ALA A 397 20.21 16.66 14.98
CA ALA A 397 21.18 16.04 14.08
C ALA A 397 22.52 16.79 14.04
N ASP A 398 23.61 16.02 14.02
CA ASP A 398 24.98 16.55 14.06
C ASP A 398 25.56 16.88 12.68
N GLU A 399 24.97 16.34 11.62
CA GLU A 399 25.47 16.53 10.25
C GLU A 399 24.35 16.48 9.19
N LEU A 400 24.57 17.19 8.09
CA LEU A 400 23.76 17.14 6.87
C LEU A 400 24.53 16.31 5.84
N VAL A 401 23.92 15.24 5.35
CA VAL A 401 24.51 14.37 4.35
C VAL A 401 23.93 14.66 2.96
N THR A 402 24.70 14.36 1.93
CA THR A 402 24.25 14.53 0.54
C THR A 402 23.58 13.24 0.06
N ALA A 403 22.28 13.31 -0.23
CA ALA A 403 21.54 12.22 -0.85
C ALA A 403 21.98 12.01 -2.31
N GLY A 404 22.40 10.78 -2.65
CA GLY A 404 22.49 10.32 -4.03
C GLY A 404 21.15 9.72 -4.50
N ALA A 405 21.14 9.14 -5.71
CA ALA A 405 19.93 8.54 -6.29
C ALA A 405 19.39 7.33 -5.50
N HIS A 406 20.28 6.64 -4.78
CA HIS A 406 20.02 5.32 -4.18
C HIS A 406 20.64 5.13 -2.79
N TYR A 407 21.53 6.03 -2.39
CA TYR A 407 22.26 6.00 -1.14
C TYR A 407 22.83 7.39 -0.86
N VAL A 408 23.15 7.69 0.40
CA VAL A 408 23.93 8.89 0.71
C VAL A 408 25.34 8.73 0.17
N GLN A 409 25.97 9.83 -0.21
CA GLN A 409 27.32 9.79 -0.80
C GLN A 409 28.42 9.47 0.23
N ASP A 410 28.10 9.53 1.53
CA ASP A 410 29.00 9.18 2.62
C ASP A 410 28.84 7.71 3.04
N GLU A 411 29.83 6.87 2.67
CA GLU A 411 29.84 5.45 3.01
C GLU A 411 29.96 5.21 4.53
N GLY A 412 30.64 6.09 5.26
CA GLY A 412 30.78 5.99 6.71
C GLY A 412 29.45 6.18 7.41
N PHE A 413 28.74 7.27 7.07
CA PHE A 413 27.39 7.52 7.56
C PHE A 413 26.45 6.36 7.24
N GLN A 414 26.47 5.89 5.99
CA GLN A 414 25.61 4.77 5.57
C GLN A 414 25.85 3.51 6.41
N LYS A 415 27.11 3.14 6.64
CA LYS A 415 27.46 1.97 7.47
C LYS A 415 26.96 2.12 8.90
N SER A 416 27.19 3.28 9.51
CA SER A 416 26.77 3.55 10.89
C SER A 416 25.24 3.59 11.01
N PHE A 417 24.54 4.09 9.99
CA PHE A 417 23.08 4.06 9.91
C PHE A 417 22.53 2.63 9.79
N TYR A 418 23.10 1.80 8.91
CA TYR A 418 22.67 0.40 8.78
C TYR A 418 22.98 -0.43 10.03
N LYS A 419 24.09 -0.15 10.71
CA LYS A 419 24.38 -0.77 12.01
C LYS A 419 23.35 -0.37 13.07
N MET A 420 23.00 0.91 13.17
CA MET A 420 21.91 1.39 14.03
C MET A 420 20.60 0.66 13.72
N ALA A 421 20.23 0.58 12.44
CA ALA A 421 18.98 -0.02 12.04
C ALA A 421 18.94 -1.54 12.32
N HIS A 422 20.09 -2.23 12.30
CA HIS A 422 20.25 -3.60 12.79
C HIS A 422 20.05 -3.69 14.31
N GLU A 423 20.68 -2.79 15.08
CA GLU A 423 20.62 -2.77 16.54
C GLU A 423 19.23 -2.39 17.09
N LEU A 424 18.45 -1.57 16.38
CA LEU A 424 17.05 -1.26 16.73
C LEU A 424 16.17 -2.51 16.80
N GLY A 425 16.47 -3.53 16.00
CA GLY A 425 15.60 -4.69 15.81
C GLY A 425 14.28 -4.34 15.11
N GLY A 426 13.61 -5.34 14.54
CA GLY A 426 12.30 -5.16 13.91
C GLY A 426 12.31 -4.55 12.50
N VAL A 427 13.42 -3.97 12.04
CA VAL A 427 13.58 -3.54 10.64
C VAL A 427 13.73 -4.76 9.73
N ARG A 428 12.84 -4.91 8.75
CA ARG A 428 12.78 -6.12 7.90
C ARG A 428 13.76 -6.09 6.74
N ASN A 429 14.25 -4.92 6.35
CA ASN A 429 15.17 -4.77 5.24
C ASN A 429 16.11 -3.56 5.38
N PHE A 430 17.32 -3.71 4.87
CA PHE A 430 18.29 -2.63 4.66
C PHE A 430 18.56 -2.51 3.16
N GLY A 431 18.55 -1.29 2.64
CA GLY A 431 18.77 -1.00 1.21
C GLY A 431 17.51 -0.63 0.43
N LEU A 432 17.64 -0.62 -0.89
CA LEU A 432 16.71 0.06 -1.80
C LEU A 432 15.27 -0.47 -1.75
N HIS A 433 14.31 0.45 -1.66
CA HIS A 433 12.87 0.15 -1.73
C HIS A 433 12.49 -0.58 -3.03
N ALA A 434 13.12 -0.27 -4.17
CA ALA A 434 12.84 -0.94 -5.44
C ALA A 434 13.06 -2.46 -5.44
N ASN A 435 13.78 -2.98 -4.43
CA ASN A 435 14.01 -4.41 -4.25
C ASN A 435 13.00 -5.07 -3.29
N THR A 436 12.03 -4.30 -2.78
CA THR A 436 11.01 -4.77 -1.83
C THR A 436 9.74 -5.23 -2.54
N VAL A 437 9.04 -6.18 -1.92
CA VAL A 437 7.75 -6.67 -2.41
C VAL A 437 6.72 -5.55 -2.42
N GLU A 438 6.80 -4.63 -1.45
CA GLU A 438 5.95 -3.45 -1.32
C GLU A 438 6.00 -2.55 -2.55
N SER A 439 7.17 -2.40 -3.17
CA SER A 439 7.35 -1.55 -4.36
C SER A 439 6.78 -2.17 -5.63
N SER A 440 6.78 -3.50 -5.70
CA SER A 440 6.32 -4.26 -6.87
C SER A 440 4.83 -4.53 -6.79
N LEU A 441 4.32 -4.96 -5.63
CA LEU A 441 2.93 -5.41 -5.44
C LEU A 441 1.88 -4.47 -6.07
N PRO A 442 1.89 -3.13 -5.87
CA PRO A 442 0.94 -2.25 -6.52
C PRO A 442 0.99 -2.30 -8.06
N ASN A 443 2.19 -2.20 -8.64
CA ASN A 443 2.38 -2.28 -10.09
C ASN A 443 1.93 -3.62 -10.64
N ALA A 444 2.16 -4.65 -9.84
CA ALA A 444 1.99 -6.04 -10.21
C ALA A 444 0.50 -6.45 -10.17
N MET A 445 -0.26 -5.83 -9.26
CA MET A 445 -1.71 -6.00 -9.11
C MET A 445 -2.53 -5.05 -9.97
N ALA A 446 -1.93 -3.93 -10.37
CA ALA A 446 -2.59 -2.91 -11.17
C ALA A 446 -2.28 -3.00 -12.66
N SER A 447 -2.20 -4.21 -13.20
CA SER A 447 -2.11 -4.46 -14.65
C SER A 447 -3.21 -3.67 -15.38
N LYS A 448 -2.83 -2.48 -15.82
CA LYS A 448 -3.70 -1.54 -16.51
C LYS A 448 -4.05 -2.15 -17.85
N GLN A 449 -5.31 -1.99 -18.24
CA GLN A 449 -5.73 -2.08 -19.62
C GLN A 449 -5.01 -0.97 -20.42
N ILE A 450 -3.81 -1.26 -20.93
CA ILE A 450 -3.13 -0.39 -21.89
C ILE A 450 -3.53 -0.90 -23.28
N ASP A 451 -4.29 -0.08 -24.01
CA ASP A 451 -4.64 -0.28 -25.43
C ASP A 451 -5.49 -1.50 -25.79
N GLY A 452 -6.51 -1.83 -24.99
CA GLY A 452 -7.54 -2.81 -25.39
C GLY A 452 -7.05 -4.27 -25.47
N SER A 453 -5.76 -4.50 -25.28
CA SER A 453 -5.17 -5.78 -24.91
C SER A 453 -4.77 -5.71 -23.44
N PHE A 454 -5.24 -6.65 -22.62
CA PHE A 454 -4.43 -7.04 -21.48
C PHE A 454 -3.15 -7.61 -22.08
N THR A 455 -2.09 -6.81 -22.20
CA THR A 455 -0.75 -7.40 -22.29
C THR A 455 -0.65 -8.27 -21.07
N GLU A 456 -0.53 -9.58 -21.31
CA GLU A 456 -0.50 -10.68 -20.34
C GLU A 456 -0.29 -10.19 -18.92
N PHE A 457 -1.28 -10.46 -18.06
CA PHE A 457 -1.09 -10.44 -16.62
C PHE A 457 0.11 -11.34 -16.38
N ASP A 458 1.31 -10.77 -16.25
CA ASP A 458 2.50 -11.59 -16.13
C ASP A 458 2.35 -12.30 -14.78
N PRO A 459 2.23 -13.64 -14.77
CA PRO A 459 1.99 -14.40 -13.55
C PRO A 459 3.20 -14.35 -12.60
N ALA A 460 4.28 -13.62 -12.92
CA ALA A 460 5.30 -13.23 -11.97
C ALA A 460 4.90 -12.01 -11.10
N PHE A 461 3.85 -11.28 -11.48
CA PHE A 461 3.48 -9.99 -10.89
C PHE A 461 2.19 -10.06 -10.03
N GLY A 462 1.31 -11.04 -10.22
CA GLY A 462 0.25 -11.33 -9.23
C GLY A 462 0.74 -11.98 -7.93
N ASP A 463 2.06 -12.13 -7.76
CA ASP A 463 2.68 -12.88 -6.69
C ASP A 463 2.88 -11.98 -5.45
N PRO A 464 2.12 -12.18 -4.36
CA PRO A 464 2.37 -11.50 -3.09
C PRO A 464 3.71 -11.90 -2.45
N VAL A 465 4.40 -12.88 -3.04
CA VAL A 465 5.76 -13.29 -2.72
C VAL A 465 6.70 -12.78 -3.82
N THR A 466 7.65 -11.93 -3.45
CA THR A 466 8.78 -11.59 -4.35
C THR A 466 10.08 -11.76 -3.59
N ASN A 467 11.10 -12.35 -4.22
CA ASN A 467 12.36 -12.69 -3.54
C ASN A 467 12.17 -13.53 -2.25
N TYR A 468 11.17 -14.42 -2.24
CA TYR A 468 10.84 -15.29 -1.09
C TYR A 468 10.45 -14.54 0.20
N ARG A 469 9.84 -13.36 0.06
CA ARG A 469 9.28 -12.58 1.18
C ARG A 469 7.84 -12.23 0.87
N LEU A 470 6.98 -12.23 1.89
CA LEU A 470 5.64 -11.70 1.74
C LEU A 470 5.63 -10.17 1.86
N ALA A 471 4.76 -9.50 1.10
CA ALA A 471 4.48 -8.08 1.31
C ALA A 471 3.96 -7.81 2.74
N SER A 472 4.19 -6.64 3.31
CA SER A 472 3.64 -6.24 4.61
C SER A 472 2.10 -6.29 4.66
N ASP A 473 1.51 -6.44 5.86
CA ASP A 473 0.06 -6.50 6.01
C ASP A 473 -0.60 -5.20 5.53
N ALA A 474 0.02 -4.05 5.84
CA ALA A 474 -0.42 -2.75 5.34
C ALA A 474 -0.46 -2.70 3.80
N ALA A 475 0.52 -3.30 3.11
CA ALA A 475 0.53 -3.36 1.65
C ALA A 475 -0.60 -4.23 1.10
N ILE A 476 -0.77 -5.44 1.63
CA ILE A 476 -1.85 -6.36 1.25
C ILE A 476 -3.22 -5.72 1.49
N ARG A 477 -3.43 -5.18 2.69
CA ARG A 477 -4.65 -4.45 3.09
C ARG A 477 -4.93 -3.29 2.14
N THR A 478 -3.92 -2.51 1.75
CA THR A 478 -4.09 -1.38 0.83
C THR A 478 -4.51 -1.82 -0.57
N VAL A 479 -3.95 -2.91 -1.08
CA VAL A 479 -4.36 -3.46 -2.38
C VAL A 479 -5.80 -3.97 -2.35
N ILE A 480 -6.18 -4.67 -1.28
CA ILE A 480 -7.56 -5.17 -1.08
C ILE A 480 -8.53 -4.01 -0.92
N ALA A 481 -8.22 -3.05 -0.03
CA ALA A 481 -9.05 -1.88 0.22
C ALA A 481 -9.32 -1.07 -1.06
N ALA A 482 -8.31 -0.96 -1.93
CA ALA A 482 -8.43 -0.23 -3.19
C ALA A 482 -9.17 -1.03 -4.29
N GLY A 483 -9.41 -2.33 -4.12
CA GLY A 483 -10.07 -3.18 -5.15
C GLY A 483 -9.15 -3.62 -6.29
N TYR A 484 -7.84 -3.69 -6.03
CA TYR A 484 -6.82 -4.16 -6.98
C TYR A 484 -6.47 -5.65 -6.78
N ALA A 485 -7.00 -6.27 -5.72
CA ALA A 485 -7.32 -7.69 -5.62
C ALA A 485 -7.72 -8.34 -6.97
N PRO A 486 -7.15 -9.40 -7.55
CA PRO A 486 -7.79 -10.10 -8.68
C PRO A 486 -9.05 -10.84 -8.23
N ALA A 487 -10.18 -10.60 -8.89
CA ALA A 487 -11.50 -11.22 -8.71
C ALA A 487 -11.74 -12.45 -9.60
N ARG A 488 -10.78 -12.78 -10.46
CA ARG A 488 -10.83 -13.94 -11.35
C ARG A 488 -9.59 -14.80 -11.18
N PRO A 489 -9.67 -16.12 -11.44
CA PRO A 489 -8.50 -16.96 -11.49
C PRO A 489 -7.52 -16.40 -12.52
N VAL A 490 -6.26 -16.22 -12.13
CA VAL A 490 -5.20 -15.88 -13.08
C VAL A 490 -5.02 -17.12 -13.96
N GLN A 491 -5.53 -17.08 -15.20
CA GLN A 491 -5.26 -18.13 -16.17
C GLN A 491 -3.75 -18.25 -16.32
N GLN A 492 -3.20 -19.41 -15.96
CA GLN A 492 -1.79 -19.69 -16.20
C GLN A 492 -1.56 -19.63 -17.70
N SER A 493 -0.85 -18.61 -18.18
CA SER A 493 -0.37 -18.62 -19.55
C SER A 493 0.45 -19.91 -19.73
N PRO A 494 0.12 -20.77 -20.71
CA PRO A 494 0.91 -21.96 -21.01
C PRO A 494 2.29 -21.60 -21.62
N ASP A 495 2.67 -20.32 -21.62
CA ASP A 495 3.89 -19.88 -22.26
C ASP A 495 5.13 -20.43 -21.54
N LYS A 496 5.80 -21.34 -22.25
CA LYS A 496 6.94 -22.15 -21.79
C LYS A 496 8.17 -21.33 -21.40
N ARG A 497 8.14 -20.00 -21.58
CA ARG A 497 9.20 -19.08 -21.14
C ARG A 497 9.18 -18.82 -19.65
N ALA A 498 8.01 -18.67 -19.01
CA ALA A 498 7.91 -18.52 -17.56
C ALA A 498 8.34 -19.80 -16.81
N ALA A 499 7.99 -20.97 -17.35
CA ALA A 499 8.38 -22.27 -16.79
C ALA A 499 9.89 -22.55 -16.84
N ARG A 500 10.66 -21.86 -17.71
CA ARG A 500 12.13 -22.02 -17.76
C ARG A 500 12.88 -21.25 -16.68
N LEU A 501 12.30 -20.17 -16.13
CA LEU A 501 12.91 -19.43 -15.02
C LEU A 501 12.69 -20.11 -13.66
N VAL A 502 11.57 -20.84 -13.50
CA VAL A 502 11.24 -21.52 -12.24
C VAL A 502 12.01 -22.84 -12.09
N ASN A 503 12.34 -23.54 -13.18
CA ASN A 503 13.07 -24.81 -13.14
C ASN A 503 14.61 -24.67 -12.99
N SER A 504 15.16 -23.46 -12.94
CA SER A 504 16.60 -23.25 -12.70
C SER A 504 16.95 -22.84 -11.27
N LEU A 505 16.00 -22.88 -10.33
CA LEU A 505 16.18 -22.42 -8.95
C LEU A 505 15.73 -23.42 -7.87
N PHE A 506 15.59 -24.71 -8.21
CA PHE A 506 15.47 -25.81 -7.24
C PHE A 506 16.66 -26.77 -7.34
#